data_AF-A0A7Z2NW33-F1
#
_entry.id   AF-A0A7Z2NW33-F1
#
_cell.length_a   1.000
_cell.length_b   1.000
_cell.length_c   1.000
_cell.angle_alpha   90.00
_cell.angle_beta   90.00
_cell.angle_gamma   90.00
#
_symmetry.space_group_name_H-M   'P 1'
#
loop_
_entity.id
_entity.type
_entity.pdbx_description
1 polymer ?
#
loop_
_entity_poly.entity_id
_entity_poly.type
_entity_poly.pdbx_seq_one_letter_code
_entity_poly.pdbx_strand_id
1 'polypeptide(L)'
;MNARHIALAGFAAFLASPAPAAIYLVGTFGVPPTQAVNLVPSVIGSTGPFQDEFRFTVTAPLTIAASGFQTTALFAGSTELSNLDLGLVQLRSGFGNAGALIANFVNGGAVNALETSALAPIQLGAGQYTIVINGIVGTAPADYDGSIVFAAVPEPAVWASLITGFGLIGAAARRRRRSNGQIADPQLA
;
A
#
# COMPACT_ATOMS: atom_id res chain seq x y z
N MET A 1 52.99 -46.32 -12.96
CA MET A 1 51.52 -46.22 -13.08
C MET A 1 51.03 -45.54 -11.82
N ASN A 2 50.81 -44.23 -11.86
CA ASN A 2 50.53 -43.43 -10.66
C ASN A 2 49.07 -42.97 -10.72
N ALA A 3 48.21 -43.60 -9.92
CA ALA A 3 46.80 -43.29 -9.85
C ALA A 3 46.57 -41.93 -9.17
N ARG A 4 45.84 -41.05 -9.85
CA ARG A 4 45.46 -39.71 -9.38
C ARG A 4 44.21 -39.84 -8.52
N HIS A 5 44.23 -39.32 -7.29
CA HIS A 5 43.03 -39.22 -6.47
C HIS A 5 42.44 -37.82 -6.68
N ILE A 6 41.32 -37.74 -7.40
CA ILE A 6 40.52 -36.53 -7.54
C ILE A 6 39.49 -36.59 -6.41
N ALA A 7 39.67 -35.78 -5.38
CA ALA A 7 38.69 -35.60 -4.32
C ALA A 7 37.55 -34.71 -4.85
N LEU A 8 36.36 -35.28 -4.97
CA LEU A 8 35.14 -34.56 -5.31
C LEU A 8 34.59 -33.92 -4.02
N ALA A 9 34.74 -32.60 -3.87
CA ALA A 9 34.09 -31.87 -2.78
C ALA A 9 32.60 -31.71 -3.10
N GLY A 10 31.75 -32.43 -2.36
CA GLY A 10 30.30 -32.33 -2.46
C GLY A 10 29.82 -30.96 -1.97
N PHE A 11 29.14 -30.22 -2.84
CA PHE A 11 28.47 -28.97 -2.51
C PHE A 11 27.14 -29.32 -1.81
N ALA A 12 27.07 -29.23 -0.49
CA ALA A 12 25.83 -29.34 0.24
C ALA A 12 25.05 -28.03 0.09
N ALA A 13 24.02 -28.03 -0.76
CA ALA A 13 23.04 -26.95 -0.79
C ALA A 13 22.21 -27.04 0.50
N PHE A 14 22.40 -26.09 1.41
CA PHE A 14 21.44 -25.85 2.49
C PHE A 14 20.12 -25.43 1.85
N LEU A 15 19.16 -26.35 1.80
CA LEU A 15 17.77 -26.03 1.50
C LEU A 15 17.25 -25.19 2.66
N ALA A 16 17.17 -23.88 2.49
CA ALA A 16 16.47 -23.01 3.44
C ALA A 16 15.02 -23.48 3.51
N SER A 17 14.57 -23.94 4.67
CA SER A 17 13.15 -24.21 4.91
C SER A 17 12.38 -22.89 4.77
N PRO A 18 11.22 -22.88 4.08
CA PRO A 18 10.43 -21.67 3.95
C PRO A 18 10.03 -21.17 5.34
N ALA A 19 10.20 -19.87 5.59
CA ALA A 19 9.72 -19.24 6.81
C ALA A 19 8.21 -19.46 6.95
N PRO A 20 7.68 -19.70 8.16
CA PRO A 20 6.24 -19.78 8.38
C PRO A 20 5.56 -18.50 7.86
N ALA A 21 4.53 -18.69 7.03
CA ALA A 21 3.79 -17.61 6.40
C ALA A 21 2.38 -17.47 7.01
N ALA A 22 2.11 -16.40 7.75
CA ALA A 22 0.76 -16.11 8.23
C ALA A 22 -0.04 -15.35 7.17
N ILE A 23 -1.32 -15.71 6.99
CA ILE A 23 -2.21 -15.08 5.99
C ILE A 23 -3.36 -14.39 6.71
N TYR A 24 -3.48 -13.09 6.47
CA TYR A 24 -4.53 -12.22 7.00
C TYR A 24 -5.43 -11.73 5.87
N LEU A 25 -6.73 -12.00 5.99
CA LEU A 25 -7.72 -11.49 5.05
C LEU A 25 -8.22 -10.13 5.54
N VAL A 26 -7.83 -9.07 4.83
CA VAL A 26 -8.13 -7.68 5.21
C VAL A 26 -9.50 -7.24 4.68
N GLY A 27 -9.99 -7.87 3.61
CA GLY A 27 -11.33 -7.66 3.07
C GLY A 27 -11.36 -7.08 1.66
N THR A 28 -12.46 -6.38 1.35
CA THR A 28 -12.74 -5.83 0.01
C THR A 28 -13.01 -4.33 0.10
N PHE A 29 -12.37 -3.57 -0.78
CA PHE A 29 -12.42 -2.10 -0.83
C PHE A 29 -12.95 -1.62 -2.17
N GLY A 30 -13.78 -0.57 -2.14
CA GLY A 30 -14.42 0.03 -3.31
C GLY A 30 -14.74 1.50 -3.10
N VAL A 31 -15.45 2.11 -4.04
CA VAL A 31 -15.82 3.54 -4.05
C VAL A 31 -16.70 3.93 -2.82
N PRO A 32 -16.82 5.23 -2.50
CA PRO A 32 -16.47 5.91 -1.24
C PRO A 32 -17.34 5.55 -0.01
N PRO A 33 -16.96 6.00 1.22
CA PRO A 33 -15.92 6.99 1.56
C PRO A 33 -14.50 6.42 1.68
N THR A 34 -13.51 7.30 1.89
CA THR A 34 -12.13 6.94 2.28
C THR A 34 -12.16 5.91 3.41
N GLN A 35 -11.43 4.81 3.24
CA GLN A 35 -11.41 3.71 4.20
C GLN A 35 -10.02 3.61 4.81
N ALA A 36 -9.93 3.80 6.12
CA ALA A 36 -8.72 3.49 6.89
C ALA A 36 -8.85 2.09 7.46
N VAL A 37 -7.80 1.31 7.33
CA VAL A 37 -7.75 -0.07 7.81
C VAL A 37 -6.51 -0.24 8.65
N ASN A 38 -6.71 -0.62 9.90
CA ASN A 38 -5.64 -1.11 10.74
C ASN A 38 -5.45 -2.59 10.40
N LEU A 39 -4.24 -2.93 10.00
CA LEU A 39 -3.83 -4.30 9.80
C LEU A 39 -3.57 -4.87 11.19
N VAL A 40 -4.22 -6.00 11.51
CA VAL A 40 -4.22 -6.57 12.87
C VAL A 40 -2.78 -6.66 13.39
N PRO A 41 -2.49 -6.18 14.63
CA PRO A 41 -1.17 -6.33 15.24
C PRO A 41 -0.75 -7.81 15.22
N SER A 42 0.37 -8.11 14.58
CA SER A 42 0.89 -9.47 14.50
C SER A 42 1.82 -9.67 15.68
N VAL A 43 1.36 -10.43 16.69
CA VAL A 43 2.27 -10.95 17.72
C VAL A 43 2.96 -12.17 17.14
N ILE A 44 4.25 -12.03 16.87
CA ILE A 44 5.09 -13.09 16.35
C ILE A 44 5.67 -13.85 17.55
N GLY A 45 5.04 -14.98 17.87
CA GLY A 45 5.38 -15.82 19.03
C GLY A 45 6.63 -16.68 18.86
N SER A 46 7.27 -16.68 17.70
CA SER A 46 8.44 -17.50 17.37
C SER A 46 9.63 -16.64 16.94
N THR A 47 10.83 -17.02 17.39
CA THR A 47 12.09 -16.40 16.97
C THR A 47 12.52 -16.87 15.57
N GLY A 48 13.32 -16.06 14.89
CA GLY A 48 13.80 -16.33 13.54
C GLY A 48 13.03 -15.61 12.43
N PRO A 49 13.26 -16.00 11.16
CA PRO A 49 12.63 -15.35 10.02
C PRO A 49 11.13 -15.64 9.97
N PHE A 50 10.34 -14.65 9.58
CA PHE A 50 8.90 -14.77 9.36
C PHE A 50 8.49 -14.09 8.05
N GLN A 51 7.30 -14.47 7.58
CA GLN A 51 6.63 -13.79 6.48
C GLN A 51 5.14 -13.65 6.82
N ASP A 52 4.59 -12.45 6.69
CA ASP A 52 3.16 -12.22 6.83
C ASP A 52 2.58 -11.70 5.52
N GLU A 53 1.36 -12.14 5.20
CA GLU A 53 0.63 -11.74 4.00
C GLU A 53 -0.72 -11.12 4.35
N PHE A 54 -0.92 -9.86 3.98
CA PHE A 54 -2.19 -9.14 4.10
C PHE A 54 -2.88 -9.08 2.75
N ARG A 55 -3.95 -9.84 2.58
CA ARG A 55 -4.65 -10.01 1.31
C ARG A 55 -5.92 -9.18 1.28
N PHE A 56 -6.10 -8.41 0.21
CA PHE A 56 -7.29 -7.59 -0.01
C PHE A 56 -7.71 -7.56 -1.47
N THR A 57 -8.97 -7.22 -1.70
CA THR A 57 -9.53 -7.02 -3.05
C THR A 57 -9.96 -5.57 -3.22
N VAL A 58 -9.66 -4.99 -4.38
CA VAL A 58 -10.12 -3.67 -4.80
C VAL A 58 -11.16 -3.88 -5.91
N THR A 59 -12.36 -3.35 -5.76
CA THR A 59 -13.48 -3.56 -6.69
C THR A 59 -13.62 -2.47 -7.75
N ALA A 60 -12.99 -1.32 -7.52
CA ALA A 60 -12.95 -0.18 -8.44
C ALA A 60 -11.64 0.60 -8.23
N PRO A 61 -11.18 1.42 -9.18
CA PRO A 61 -9.92 2.15 -9.02
C PRO A 61 -9.87 2.98 -7.73
N LEU A 62 -8.84 2.76 -6.91
CA LEU A 62 -8.60 3.44 -5.64
C LEU A 62 -7.14 3.88 -5.54
N THR A 63 -6.86 4.89 -4.73
CA THR A 63 -5.51 5.29 -4.36
C THR A 63 -5.22 4.79 -2.94
N ILE A 64 -4.12 4.08 -2.72
CA ILE A 64 -3.53 4.03 -1.38
C ILE A 64 -2.98 5.43 -1.11
N ALA A 65 -3.68 6.20 -0.31
CA ALA A 65 -3.38 7.61 -0.06
C ALA A 65 -2.38 7.80 1.07
N ALA A 66 -2.37 6.88 2.04
CA ALA A 66 -1.37 6.81 3.10
C ALA A 66 -1.19 5.36 3.53
N SER A 67 0.01 5.04 4.01
CA SER A 67 0.30 3.75 4.62
C SER A 67 1.46 3.90 5.58
N GLY A 68 1.53 3.01 6.58
CA GLY A 68 2.63 2.98 7.52
C GLY A 68 2.65 1.66 8.28
N PHE A 69 3.84 1.08 8.40
CA PHE A 69 4.16 -0.04 9.27
C PHE A 69 5.21 0.39 10.28
N GLN A 70 5.09 -0.09 11.50
CA GLN A 70 6.03 0.20 12.56
C GLN A 70 6.23 -1.01 13.47
N THR A 71 7.47 -1.30 13.86
CA THR A 71 7.73 -2.23 14.96
C THR A 71 7.22 -1.61 16.25
N THR A 72 6.65 -2.42 17.14
CA THR A 72 6.31 -1.98 18.50
C THR A 72 7.34 -2.54 19.47
N ALA A 73 7.83 -1.68 20.36
CA ALA A 73 8.73 -2.10 21.44
C ALA A 73 7.92 -2.28 22.70
N LEU A 74 7.83 -3.51 23.22
CA LEU A 74 7.79 -3.69 24.66
C LEU A 74 8.06 -5.14 25.07
N PHE A 75 9.22 -5.40 25.69
CA PHE A 75 9.32 -6.45 26.69
C PHE A 75 9.65 -5.82 28.03
N ALA A 76 8.81 -6.08 29.02
CA ALA A 76 9.15 -5.84 30.40
C ALA A 76 10.42 -6.64 30.75
N GLY A 77 11.51 -5.94 31.08
CA GLY A 77 12.78 -6.57 31.48
C GLY A 77 13.80 -6.78 30.35
N SER A 78 13.57 -6.27 29.14
CA SER A 78 14.59 -6.27 28.07
C SER A 78 15.42 -4.98 28.06
N THR A 79 16.69 -5.09 27.65
CA THR A 79 17.59 -3.96 27.37
C THR A 79 17.60 -3.60 25.88
N GLU A 80 16.98 -4.41 25.02
CA GLU A 80 16.84 -4.17 23.59
C GLU A 80 15.57 -3.36 23.31
N LEU A 81 15.73 -2.25 22.58
CA LEU A 81 14.61 -1.38 22.20
C LEU A 81 13.83 -1.91 20.99
N SER A 82 14.37 -2.85 20.23
CA SER A 82 13.65 -3.61 19.21
C SER A 82 14.23 -5.02 19.12
N ASN A 83 13.35 -6.01 19.16
CA ASN A 83 13.66 -7.42 18.94
C ASN A 83 13.12 -7.89 17.56
N LEU A 84 12.74 -6.93 16.72
CA LEU A 84 12.13 -7.14 15.41
C LEU A 84 12.84 -6.27 14.38
N ASP A 85 13.39 -6.92 13.36
CA ASP A 85 13.87 -6.27 12.16
C ASP A 85 12.83 -6.52 11.06
N LEU A 86 12.14 -5.46 10.64
CA LEU A 86 11.31 -5.47 9.45
C LEU A 86 12.22 -5.32 8.24
N GLY A 87 12.39 -6.44 7.54
CA GLY A 87 13.05 -6.46 6.24
C GLY A 87 12.20 -5.80 5.17
N LEU A 88 12.01 -6.50 4.04
CA LEU A 88 11.31 -5.93 2.91
C LEU A 88 9.78 -6.02 3.07
N VAL A 89 9.11 -4.88 3.09
CA VAL A 89 7.64 -4.78 2.96
C VAL A 89 7.27 -4.44 1.51
N GLN A 90 6.40 -5.24 0.91
CA GLN A 90 6.09 -5.19 -0.52
C GLN A 90 4.60 -5.17 -0.78
N LEU A 91 4.17 -4.37 -1.76
CA LEU A 91 2.86 -4.48 -2.38
C LEU A 91 2.97 -5.30 -3.66
N ARG A 92 2.13 -6.34 -3.79
CA ARG A 92 2.12 -7.26 -4.93
C ARG A 92 0.71 -7.45 -5.49
N SER A 93 0.62 -7.74 -6.78
CA SER A 93 -0.65 -8.06 -7.44
C SER A 93 -1.07 -9.51 -7.19
N GLY A 94 -2.35 -9.77 -7.02
CA GLY A 94 -2.88 -11.11 -6.74
C GLY A 94 -2.72 -11.52 -5.28
N PHE A 95 -3.13 -12.75 -4.98
CA PHE A 95 -2.95 -13.34 -3.66
C PHE A 95 -1.65 -14.12 -3.55
N GLY A 96 -0.88 -13.81 -2.51
CA GLY A 96 0.38 -14.48 -2.21
C GLY A 96 1.62 -13.77 -2.75
N ASN A 97 2.77 -14.20 -2.26
CA ASN A 97 4.08 -13.66 -2.65
C ASN A 97 4.52 -14.04 -4.09
N ALA A 98 3.77 -14.89 -4.80
CA ALA A 98 4.02 -15.21 -6.22
C ALA A 98 3.54 -14.10 -7.18
N GLY A 99 2.76 -13.14 -6.68
CA GLY A 99 2.28 -12.00 -7.43
C GLY A 99 3.37 -11.09 -8.02
N ALA A 100 3.06 -10.34 -9.08
CA ALA A 100 3.98 -9.34 -9.61
C ALA A 100 4.22 -8.24 -8.56
N LEU A 101 5.49 -7.85 -8.37
CA LEU A 101 5.83 -6.72 -7.51
C LEU A 101 5.27 -5.43 -8.09
N ILE A 102 4.49 -4.70 -7.29
CA ILE A 102 3.95 -3.39 -7.66
C ILE A 102 4.87 -2.31 -7.09
N ALA A 103 5.18 -2.40 -5.79
CA ALA A 103 6.04 -1.44 -5.12
C ALA A 103 6.65 -2.00 -3.85
N ASN A 104 7.82 -1.47 -3.47
CA ASN A 104 8.40 -1.66 -2.15
C ASN A 104 8.01 -0.49 -1.27
N PHE A 105 7.71 -0.77 -0.01
CA PHE A 105 7.65 0.27 1.01
C PHE A 105 9.08 0.74 1.27
N VAL A 106 9.23 2.04 1.51
CA VAL A 106 10.51 2.65 1.82
C VAL A 106 10.65 2.63 3.34
N ASN A 107 11.75 2.08 3.84
CA ASN A 107 12.09 2.15 5.24
C ASN A 107 12.37 3.62 5.60
N GLY A 108 11.60 4.17 6.53
CA GLY A 108 11.70 5.55 7.02
C GLY A 108 12.84 5.76 8.02
N GLY A 109 13.60 4.71 8.32
CA GLY A 109 14.59 4.67 9.39
C GLY A 109 13.97 4.33 10.75
N ALA A 110 14.84 4.24 11.75
CA ALA A 110 14.46 3.99 13.13
C ALA A 110 14.11 5.29 13.85
N VAL A 111 12.87 5.41 14.35
CA VAL A 111 12.44 6.51 15.25
C VAL A 111 12.37 5.94 16.66
N ASN A 112 13.18 6.45 17.59
CA ASN A 112 13.28 5.89 18.96
C ASN A 112 13.55 4.37 18.97
N ALA A 113 14.40 3.90 18.05
CA ALA A 113 14.71 2.48 17.81
C ALA A 113 13.54 1.61 17.30
N LEU A 114 12.42 2.22 16.90
CA LEU A 114 11.34 1.55 16.18
C LEU A 114 11.53 1.75 14.68
N GLU A 115 11.52 0.67 13.92
CA GLU A 115 11.61 0.74 12.47
C GLU A 115 10.27 1.14 11.88
N THR A 116 10.30 2.02 10.88
CA THR A 116 9.10 2.47 10.17
C THR A 116 9.24 2.18 8.69
N SER A 117 8.13 1.86 8.02
CA SER A 117 8.08 1.66 6.57
C SER A 117 6.79 2.20 5.99
N ALA A 118 6.87 2.96 4.89
CA ALA A 118 5.71 3.58 4.26
C ALA A 118 5.78 3.49 2.75
N LEU A 119 4.62 3.51 2.11
CA LEU A 119 4.49 3.57 0.65
C LEU A 119 4.05 4.97 0.23
N ALA A 120 4.70 5.50 -0.81
CA ALA A 120 4.21 6.71 -1.48
C ALA A 120 2.82 6.45 -2.08
N PRO A 121 1.98 7.50 -2.25
CA PRO A 121 0.65 7.30 -2.78
C PRO A 121 0.67 6.59 -4.15
N ILE A 122 -0.14 5.54 -4.28
CA ILE A 122 -0.20 4.71 -5.50
C ILE A 122 -1.64 4.39 -5.88
N GLN A 123 -1.91 4.46 -7.18
CA GLN A 123 -3.21 4.08 -7.74
C GLN A 123 -3.23 2.59 -8.06
N LEU A 124 -4.31 1.94 -7.64
CA LEU A 124 -4.60 0.54 -7.88
C LEU A 124 -5.85 0.43 -8.75
N GLY A 125 -5.79 -0.42 -9.77
CA GLY A 125 -6.98 -0.85 -10.50
C GLY A 125 -7.81 -1.84 -9.71
N ALA A 126 -8.97 -2.21 -10.23
CA ALA A 126 -9.73 -3.33 -9.68
C ALA A 126 -8.90 -4.63 -9.78
N GLY A 127 -8.87 -5.41 -8.70
CA GLY A 127 -8.05 -6.62 -8.63
C GLY A 127 -7.78 -7.08 -7.21
N GLN A 128 -7.08 -8.19 -7.10
CA GLN A 128 -6.58 -8.73 -5.83
C GLN A 128 -5.17 -8.22 -5.59
N TYR A 129 -4.84 -8.02 -4.32
CA TYR A 129 -3.54 -7.50 -3.90
C TYR A 129 -3.10 -8.17 -2.60
N THR A 130 -1.79 -8.25 -2.41
CA THR A 130 -1.16 -8.74 -1.19
C THR A 130 -0.08 -7.78 -0.74
N ILE A 131 -0.07 -7.45 0.54
CA ILE A 131 1.11 -6.89 1.17
C ILE A 131 1.87 -8.00 1.85
N VAL A 132 3.14 -8.15 1.48
CA VAL A 132 4.04 -9.14 2.05
C VAL A 132 5.00 -8.42 2.97
N ILE A 133 5.07 -8.86 4.22
CA ILE A 133 5.99 -8.37 5.23
C ILE A 133 6.97 -9.48 5.50
N ASN A 134 8.26 -9.19 5.40
CA ASN A 134 9.31 -10.11 5.78
C ASN A 134 10.10 -9.48 6.91
N GLY A 135 10.56 -10.29 7.84
CA GLY A 135 11.44 -9.81 8.88
C GLY A 135 12.08 -10.94 9.65
N ILE A 136 12.83 -10.56 10.66
CA ILE A 136 13.51 -11.47 11.59
C ILE A 136 13.13 -11.04 13.00
N VAL A 137 12.60 -11.99 13.75
CA VAL A 137 12.43 -11.87 15.19
C VAL A 137 13.71 -12.36 15.85
N GLY A 138 14.26 -11.58 16.77
CA GLY A 138 15.50 -11.90 17.48
C GLY A 138 15.33 -13.01 18.52
N THR A 139 15.46 -12.65 19.79
CA THR A 139 15.58 -13.59 20.92
C THR A 139 14.30 -13.78 21.74
N ALA A 140 13.35 -12.83 21.65
CA ALA A 140 12.03 -12.91 22.29
C ALA A 140 10.91 -12.96 21.23
N PRO A 141 9.63 -13.12 21.58
CA PRO A 141 8.52 -12.76 20.69
C PRO A 141 8.66 -11.31 20.21
N ALA A 142 7.93 -10.86 19.20
CA ALA A 142 7.87 -9.43 18.86
C ALA A 142 6.59 -9.08 18.12
N ASP A 143 6.31 -7.80 18.00
CA ASP A 143 5.12 -7.29 17.35
C ASP A 143 5.39 -6.09 16.46
N TYR A 144 4.53 -5.93 15.46
CA TYR A 144 4.46 -4.74 14.62
C TYR A 144 3.00 -4.37 14.37
N ASP A 145 2.80 -3.09 14.05
CA ASP A 145 1.51 -2.53 13.69
C ASP A 145 1.57 -1.94 12.28
N GLY A 146 0.42 -1.89 11.61
CA GLY A 146 0.32 -1.41 10.24
C GLY A 146 -1.03 -0.78 9.95
N SER A 147 -1.04 0.25 9.11
CA SER A 147 -2.27 0.84 8.61
C SER A 147 -2.18 1.26 7.15
N ILE A 148 -3.33 1.22 6.47
CA ILE A 148 -3.48 1.64 5.09
C ILE A 148 -4.74 2.47 4.96
N VAL A 149 -4.63 3.58 4.25
CA VAL A 149 -5.76 4.45 3.92
C VAL A 149 -6.01 4.40 2.42
N PHE A 150 -7.19 3.93 2.04
CA PHE A 150 -7.68 3.97 0.66
C PHE A 150 -8.54 5.20 0.43
N ALA A 151 -8.23 5.98 -0.58
CA ALA A 151 -9.04 7.10 -1.05
C ALA A 151 -9.59 6.80 -2.45
N ALA A 152 -10.80 7.27 -2.73
CA ALA A 152 -11.34 7.23 -4.08
C ALA A 152 -10.49 8.09 -5.03
N VAL A 153 -10.26 7.59 -6.25
CA VAL A 153 -9.70 8.42 -7.32
C VAL A 153 -10.80 9.41 -7.74
N PRO A 154 -10.55 10.73 -7.80
CA PRO A 154 -11.53 11.68 -8.31
C PRO A 154 -11.99 11.26 -9.71
N GLU A 155 -13.27 10.90 -9.84
CA GLU A 155 -13.77 10.33 -11.08
C GLU A 155 -13.71 11.35 -12.24
N PRO A 156 -13.44 10.92 -13.48
CA PRO A 156 -13.57 11.76 -14.66
C PRO A 156 -14.95 12.44 -14.78
N ALA A 157 -15.99 11.82 -14.22
CA ALA A 157 -17.34 12.39 -14.16
C ALA A 157 -17.42 13.70 -13.36
N VAL A 158 -16.55 13.89 -12.36
CA VAL A 158 -16.46 15.16 -11.60
C VAL A 158 -15.91 16.27 -12.49
N TRP A 159 -14.92 15.96 -13.33
CA TRP A 159 -14.41 16.91 -14.32
C TRP A 159 -15.44 17.19 -15.41
N ALA A 160 -16.17 16.16 -15.85
CA ALA A 160 -17.25 16.32 -16.82
C ALA A 160 -18.40 17.18 -16.29
N SER A 161 -18.80 17.02 -15.02
CA SER A 161 -19.85 17.82 -14.40
C SER A 161 -19.40 19.27 -14.19
N LEU A 162 -18.12 19.48 -13.84
CA LEU A 162 -17.52 20.81 -13.77
C LEU A 162 -17.51 21.50 -15.14
N ILE A 163 -17.05 20.81 -16.19
CA ILE A 163 -17.06 21.33 -17.57
C ILE A 163 -18.50 21.61 -18.03
N THR A 164 -19.44 20.72 -17.72
CA THR A 164 -20.86 20.90 -18.05
C THR A 164 -21.42 22.15 -17.35
N GLY A 165 -21.13 22.32 -16.06
CA GLY A 165 -21.51 23.50 -15.29
C GLY A 165 -20.98 24.80 -15.91
N PHE A 166 -19.69 24.82 -16.28
CA PHE A 166 -19.10 25.98 -16.97
C PHE A 166 -19.70 26.20 -18.36
N GLY A 167 -19.96 25.14 -19.12
CA GLY A 167 -20.60 25.22 -20.43
C GLY A 167 -22.00 25.85 -20.36
N LEU A 168 -22.81 25.46 -19.37
CA LEU A 168 -24.14 26.01 -19.15
C LEU A 168 -24.10 27.50 -18.76
N ILE A 169 -23.17 27.88 -17.87
CA ILE A 169 -22.99 29.30 -17.47
C ILE A 169 -22.57 30.15 -18.68
N GLY A 170 -21.61 29.67 -19.48
CA GLY A 170 -21.15 30.37 -20.69
C GLY A 170 -22.27 30.53 -21.73
N ALA A 171 -23.08 29.50 -21.94
CA ALA A 171 -24.23 29.56 -22.85
C ALA A 171 -25.29 30.57 -22.38
N ALA A 172 -25.60 30.59 -21.09
CA ALA A 172 -26.54 31.54 -20.49
C ALA A 172 -26.06 33.00 -20.64
N ALA A 173 -24.77 33.26 -20.41
CA ALA A 173 -24.17 34.58 -20.59
C ALA A 173 -24.24 35.06 -22.06
N ARG A 174 -24.00 34.16 -23.03
CA ARG A 174 -24.12 34.46 -24.46
C ARG A 174 -25.57 34.79 -24.85
N ARG A 175 -26.57 34.11 -24.27
CA ARG A 175 -27.99 34.40 -24.52
C ARG A 175 -28.40 35.80 -24.04
N ARG A 176 -27.93 36.23 -22.86
CA ARG A 176 -28.25 37.57 -22.30
C ARG A 176 -27.70 38.73 -23.11
N ARG A 177 -26.53 38.58 -23.74
CA ARG A 177 -25.96 39.62 -24.62
C ARG A 177 -26.81 39.85 -25.87
N ARG A 178 -27.46 38.79 -26.39
CA ARG A 178 -28.34 38.89 -27.57
C ARG A 178 -29.66 39.59 -27.25
N SER A 179 -30.19 39.46 -26.03
CA SER A 179 -31.41 40.15 -25.60
C SER A 179 -31.21 41.64 -25.30
N ASN A 180 -30.02 42.05 -24.83
CA ASN A 180 -29.74 43.47 -24.55
C ASN A 180 -29.39 44.30 -25.80
N GLY A 181 -29.10 43.67 -26.94
CA GLY A 181 -28.79 44.36 -28.20
C GLY A 181 -30.02 44.89 -28.96
N GLN A 182 -31.25 44.63 -28.48
CA GLN A 182 -32.49 45.02 -29.16
C GLN A 182 -33.19 46.26 -28.57
N ILE A 183 -32.57 47.00 -27.64
CA ILE A 183 -33.16 48.22 -27.02
C ILE A 183 -32.30 49.47 -27.32
N ALA A 184 -31.76 49.56 -28.54
CA ALA A 184 -31.11 50.78 -29.01
C ALA A 184 -31.64 51.13 -30.40
N ASP A 185 -32.90 51.57 -30.45
CA ASP A 185 -33.31 52.54 -31.46
C ASP A 185 -34.03 53.71 -30.76
N PRO A 186 -33.30 54.73 -30.29
CA PRO A 186 -33.89 56.01 -29.98
C PRO A 186 -33.82 56.85 -31.24
N GLN A 187 -34.92 57.10 -31.93
CA GLN A 187 -35.24 58.41 -32.50
C GLN A 187 -36.70 58.46 -32.96
N LEU A 188 -37.49 59.20 -32.20
CA LEU A 188 -38.56 60.06 -32.71
C LEU A 188 -37.91 61.21 -33.49
N ALA A 189 -38.31 61.43 -34.74
CA ALA A 189 -38.35 62.73 -35.43
C ALA A 189 -39.19 62.60 -36.70
#